data_AF-A0AA38VYS5-F1
#
_entry.id   AF-A0AA38VYS5-F1
#
_cell.length_a   1.000
_cell.length_b   1.000
_cell.length_c   1.000
_cell.angle_alpha   90.00
_cell.angle_beta   90.00
_cell.angle_gamma   90.00
#
_symmetry.space_group_name_H-M   'P 1'
#
loop_
_entity.id
_entity.type
_entity.pdbx_description
1 polymer ?
#
loop_
_entity_poly.entity_id
_entity_poly.type
_entity_poly.pdbx_seq_one_letter_code
_entity_poly.pdbx_strand_id
1 'polypeptide(L)'
;MDLYVEKMRYAAVKCMTRSYRPTLPVSYVAHILGFGTADEKDREGLQECIEWLKAHGACLTSDNSGEMMLDSKASMASLFMPDPEDAVALETRV
;
A
#
# COMPACT_ATOMS: atom_id res chain seq x y z
N MET A 1 -11.60 3.12 9.84
CA MET A 1 -10.36 2.31 9.85
C MET A 1 -9.53 2.69 11.08
N ASP A 2 -8.76 1.76 11.65
CA ASP A 2 -7.81 2.08 12.71
C ASP A 2 -6.67 2.94 12.10
N LEU A 3 -6.73 4.26 12.31
CA LEU A 3 -5.74 5.21 11.78
C LEU A 3 -4.29 4.85 12.16
N TYR A 4 -4.09 4.14 13.27
CA TYR A 4 -2.76 3.70 13.68
C TYR A 4 -2.23 2.59 12.77
N VAL A 5 -3.07 1.60 12.46
CA VAL A 5 -2.74 0.53 11.51
C VAL A 5 -2.40 1.10 10.14
N GLU A 6 -3.18 2.09 9.67
CA GLU A 6 -2.94 2.74 8.38
C GLU A 6 -1.59 3.49 8.34
N LYS A 7 -1.27 4.25 9.40
CA LYS A 7 0.03 4.92 9.54
C LYS A 7 1.20 3.93 9.54
N MET A 8 1.04 2.79 10.23
CA MET A 8 2.05 1.74 10.28
C MET A 8 2.26 1.09 8.91
N ARG A 9 1.17 0.77 8.18
CA ARG A 9 1.24 0.22 6.83
C ARG A 9 1.94 1.20 5.87
N TYR A 10 1.60 2.49 5.92
CA TYR A 10 2.27 3.51 5.11
C TYR A 10 3.76 3.63 5.43
N ALA A 11 4.13 3.68 6.72
CA ALA A 11 5.54 3.74 7.12
C ALA A 11 6.33 2.53 6.61
N ALA A 12 5.75 1.33 6.67
CA ALA A 12 6.37 0.11 6.15
C ALA A 12 6.59 0.19 4.63
N VAL A 13 5.57 0.54 3.84
CA VAL A 13 5.71 0.66 2.37
C VAL A 13 6.73 1.74 1.98
N LYS A 14 6.73 2.87 2.69
CA LYS A 14 7.71 3.95 2.46
C LYS A 14 9.14 3.51 2.77
N CYS A 15 9.33 2.66 3.79
CA CYS A 15 10.63 2.05 4.06
C CYS A 15 11.02 1.06 2.96
N MET A 16 10.09 0.18 2.56
CA MET A 16 10.34 -0.84 1.54
C MET A 16 10.75 -0.22 0.20
N THR A 17 10.02 0.79 -0.27
CA THR A 17 10.33 1.47 -1.55
C THR A 17 11.69 2.17 -1.56
N ARG A 18 12.25 2.51 -0.38
CA ARG A 18 13.60 3.09 -0.24
C ARG A 18 14.70 2.05 -0.20
N SER A 19 14.45 0.90 0.43
CA SER A 19 15.47 -0.11 0.72
C SER A 19 15.57 -1.21 -0.34
N TYR A 20 14.48 -1.52 -1.04
CA TYR A 20 14.44 -2.60 -2.04
C TYR A 20 14.47 -2.03 -3.47
N ARG A 21 15.24 -2.65 -4.37
CA ARG A 21 15.23 -2.32 -5.81
C ARG A 21 15.44 -3.55 -6.69
N PRO A 22 14.82 -3.59 -7.89
CA PRO A 22 13.95 -2.56 -8.47
C PRO A 22 12.45 -2.74 -8.15
N THR A 23 11.98 -3.96 -7.95
CA THR A 23 10.56 -4.30 -7.76
C THR A 23 10.38 -5.32 -6.63
N LEU A 24 9.16 -5.40 -6.08
CA LEU A 24 8.78 -6.38 -5.06
C LEU A 24 7.45 -7.05 -5.42
N PRO A 25 7.28 -8.37 -5.24
CA PRO A 25 5.98 -9.02 -5.41
C PRO A 25 4.93 -8.43 -4.47
N VAL A 26 3.74 -8.11 -4.97
CA VAL A 26 2.66 -7.56 -4.14
C VAL A 26 2.16 -8.60 -3.14
N SER A 27 2.27 -9.88 -3.46
CA SER A 27 2.05 -11.01 -2.54
C SER A 27 2.90 -10.90 -1.27
N TYR A 28 4.19 -10.60 -1.42
CA TYR A 28 5.11 -10.36 -0.31
C TYR A 28 4.77 -9.09 0.48
N VAL A 29 4.42 -8.01 -0.22
CA VAL A 29 4.00 -6.75 0.41
C VAL A 29 2.73 -6.96 1.24
N ALA A 30 1.73 -7.66 0.70
CA ALA A 30 0.46 -7.97 1.39
C ALA A 30 0.70 -8.73 2.70
N HIS A 31 1.64 -9.69 2.69
CA HIS A 31 2.06 -10.40 3.89
C HIS A 31 2.66 -9.49 4.96
N ILE A 32 3.59 -8.62 4.57
CA ILE A 32 4.26 -7.70 5.52
C ILE A 32 3.27 -6.70 6.12
N LEU A 33 2.35 -6.19 5.31
CA LEU A 33 1.35 -5.20 5.74
C LEU A 33 0.17 -5.82 6.48
N GLY A 34 0.12 -7.15 6.57
CA GLY A 34 -0.95 -7.89 7.25
C GLY A 34 -2.29 -7.78 6.52
N PHE A 35 -2.29 -7.77 5.19
CA PHE A 35 -3.51 -7.91 4.38
C PHE A 35 -3.87 -9.38 4.12
N GLY A 36 -2.88 -10.28 4.08
CA GLY A 36 -3.10 -11.71 3.86
C GLY A 36 -2.81 -12.56 5.10
N THR A 37 -3.50 -13.69 5.22
CA THR A 37 -3.06 -14.79 6.09
C THR A 37 -1.81 -15.48 5.52
N ALA A 38 -1.12 -16.29 6.33
CA ALA A 38 0.06 -17.06 5.89
C ALA A 38 -0.22 -18.04 4.72
N ASP A 39 -1.48 -18.22 4.34
CA ASP A 39 -1.92 -19.09 3.27
C ASP A 39 -1.93 -18.34 1.91
N GLU A 40 -1.24 -18.92 0.92
CA GLU A 40 -1.12 -18.41 -0.46
C GLU A 40 -2.47 -18.30 -1.23
N LYS A 41 -3.59 -18.69 -0.61
CA LYS A 41 -4.94 -18.67 -1.21
C LYS A 41 -5.73 -17.41 -0.90
N ASP A 42 -5.18 -16.50 -0.10
CA ASP A 42 -5.88 -15.27 0.32
C ASP A 42 -5.92 -14.22 -0.81
N ARG A 43 -6.75 -14.50 -1.82
CA ARG A 43 -6.96 -13.60 -2.97
C ARG A 43 -7.65 -12.29 -2.57
N GLU A 44 -8.46 -12.32 -1.52
CA GLU A 44 -9.16 -11.15 -1.00
C GLU A 44 -8.16 -10.18 -0.36
N GLY A 45 -7.30 -10.67 0.54
CA GLY A 45 -6.23 -9.87 1.14
C GLY A 45 -5.25 -9.29 0.10
N LEU A 46 -4.91 -10.08 -0.94
CA LEU A 46 -4.08 -9.57 -2.03
C LEU A 46 -4.75 -8.42 -2.79
N GLN A 47 -6.04 -8.55 -3.08
CA GLN A 47 -6.81 -7.52 -3.78
C GLN A 47 -6.94 -6.24 -2.93
N GLU A 48 -7.22 -6.38 -1.63
CA GLU A 48 -7.27 -5.26 -0.68
C GLU A 48 -5.91 -4.54 -0.63
N CYS A 49 -4.80 -5.29 -0.60
CA CYS A 49 -3.46 -4.70 -0.63
C CYS A 49 -3.21 -3.91 -1.92
N ILE A 50 -3.62 -4.43 -3.08
CA ILE A 50 -3.48 -3.75 -4.38
C ILE A 50 -4.25 -2.42 -4.37
N GLU A 51 -5.49 -2.44 -3.90
CA GLU A 51 -6.33 -1.25 -3.82
C GLU A 51 -5.76 -0.21 -2.86
N TRP A 52 -5.32 -0.67 -1.68
CA TRP A 52 -4.71 0.18 -0.68
C TRP A 52 -3.41 0.82 -1.19
N LEU A 53 -2.55 0.06 -1.87
CA LEU A 53 -1.32 0.56 -2.49
C LEU A 53 -1.61 1.63 -3.55
N LYS A 54 -2.60 1.39 -4.42
CA LYS A 54 -3.03 2.37 -5.44
C LYS A 54 -3.57 3.66 -4.80
N ALA A 55 -4.39 3.53 -3.76
CA ALA A 55 -4.92 4.68 -3.03
C ALA A 55 -3.81 5.54 -2.39
N HIS A 56 -2.69 4.93 -2.01
CA HIS A 56 -1.52 5.60 -1.46
C HIS A 56 -0.52 6.09 -2.51
N GLY A 57 -0.86 5.99 -3.80
CA GLY A 57 -0.01 6.48 -4.91
C GLY A 57 1.14 5.55 -5.28
N ALA A 58 1.09 4.28 -4.91
CA ALA A 58 2.09 3.31 -5.34
C ALA A 58 1.96 2.98 -6.84
N CYS A 59 3.09 2.86 -7.52
CA CYS A 59 3.17 2.39 -8.89
C CYS A 59 3.28 0.87 -8.93
N LEU A 60 2.29 0.20 -9.52
CA LEU A 60 2.28 -1.25 -9.71
C LEU A 60 2.53 -1.59 -11.18
N THR A 61 3.28 -2.64 -11.44
CA THR A 61 3.55 -3.21 -12.77
C THR A 61 3.29 -4.70 -12.74
N SER A 62 3.03 -5.31 -13.88
CA SER A 62 3.09 -6.77 -14.02
C SER A 62 4.48 -7.19 -14.48
N ASP A 63 4.97 -8.33 -14.00
CA ASP A 63 6.17 -8.96 -14.55
C ASP A 63 5.83 -9.83 -15.78
N ASN A 64 6.83 -10.55 -16.30
CA ASN A 64 6.65 -11.43 -17.46
C ASN A 64 5.80 -12.68 -17.16
N SER A 65 5.58 -13.01 -15.88
CA SER A 65 4.73 -14.11 -15.44
C SER A 65 3.27 -13.68 -15.20
N GLY A 66 3.01 -12.37 -15.20
CA GLY A 66 1.71 -11.77 -14.88
C GLY A 66 1.52 -11.52 -13.39
N GLU A 67 2.54 -11.73 -12.56
CA GLU A 67 2.52 -11.39 -11.15
C GLU A 67 2.57 -9.86 -10.98
N MET A 68 1.74 -9.34 -10.07
CA MET A 68 1.73 -7.93 -9.72
C MET A 68 2.94 -7.58 -8.86
N MET A 69 3.67 -6.56 -9.27
CA MET A 69 4.89 -6.08 -8.65
C MET A 69 4.74 -4.61 -8.26
N LEU A 70 5.22 -4.26 -7.07
CA LEU A 70 5.43 -2.89 -6.64
C LEU A 70 6.71 -2.33 -7.27
N ASP A 71 6.60 -1.32 -8.13
CA ASP A 71 7.75 -0.56 -8.63
C ASP A 71 8.25 0.37 -7.52
N SER A 72 9.29 -0.06 -6.81
CA SER A 72 9.82 0.68 -5.67
C SER A 72 10.45 2.01 -6.08
N LYS A 73 11.03 2.07 -7.28
CA LYS A 73 11.67 3.28 -7.80
C LYS A 73 10.64 4.34 -8.19
N ALA A 74 9.61 3.96 -8.92
CA ALA A 74 8.55 4.86 -9.34
C ALA A 74 7.67 5.30 -8.15
N SER A 75 7.32 4.36 -7.28
CA SER A 75 6.48 4.61 -6.10
C SER A 75 7.13 5.60 -5.11
N MET A 76 8.46 5.66 -5.02
CA MET A 76 9.15 6.55 -4.09
C MET A 76 8.77 8.03 -4.25
N ALA A 77 8.50 8.46 -5.49
CA ALA A 77 8.17 9.85 -5.79
C ALA A 77 6.67 10.18 -5.62
N SER A 78 5.81 9.16 -5.67
CA SER A 78 4.36 9.33 -5.71
C SER A 78 3.64 8.86 -4.45
N LEU A 79 4.32 8.18 -3.51
CA LEU A 79 3.71 7.69 -2.28
C LEU A 79 3.26 8.83 -1.35
N PHE A 80 1.98 8.83 -0.98
CA PHE A 80 1.38 9.76 -0.02
C PHE A 80 0.48 9.02 0.97
N MET A 81 0.15 9.67 2.08
CA MET A 81 -0.87 9.21 3.00
C MET A 81 -2.14 10.02 2.71
N PRO A 82 -3.24 9.38 2.26
CA PRO A 82 -4.50 10.07 2.02
C PRO A 82 -5.02 10.76 3.29
N ASP A 83 -5.74 11.87 3.12
CA ASP A 83 -6.44 12.51 4.23
C ASP A 83 -7.52 11.57 4.79
N PRO A 84 -7.76 11.56 6.11
CA PRO A 84 -8.81 10.74 6.70
C PRO A 84 -10.18 11.21 6.18
N GLU A 85 -10.97 10.29 5.63
CA GLU A 85 -12.32 10.59 5.10
C GLU A 85 -13.33 11.06 6.19
N ASP A 86 -12.94 11.06 7.48
CA ASP A 86 -13.72 11.57 8.61
C ASP A 86 -13.21 12.94 9.14
N ALA A 87 -12.65 13.77 8.27
CA ALA A 87 -12.43 15.19 8.54
C ALA A 87 -13.66 16.03 8.14
N VAL A 88 -14.87 15.59 8.46
CA VAL A 88 -16.09 16.35 8.14
C VAL A 88 -16.42 17.35 9.25
N ALA A 89 -16.35 18.63 8.87
CA ALA A 89 -17.07 19.78 9.44
C ALA A 89 -16.68 20.30 10.83
N LEU A 90 -15.62 21.11 10.90
CA LEU A 90 -15.60 22.22 11.87
C LEU A 90 -14.82 23.44 11.36
N GLU A 91 -15.22 23.97 10.21
CA GLU A 91 -14.98 25.40 9.93
C GLU A 91 -16.30 26.05 9.54
N THR A 92 -17.16 26.22 10.54
CA THR A 92 -18.17 27.27 10.57
C THR A 92 -18.00 28.04 11.86
N ARG A 93 -17.95 29.37 11.74
CA ARG A 93 -17.68 30.43 12.74
C ARG A 93 -16.20 30.80 12.82
N VAL A 94 -15.81 32.05 12.55
CA VAL A 94 -16.47 33.33 12.84
C VAL A 94 -16.43 34.27 11.65
#